data_AF-A0A059B2G6-F1
#
_entry.id   AF-A0A059B2G6-F1
#
_cell.length_a   1.000
_cell.length_b   1.000
_cell.length_c   1.000
_cell.angle_alpha   90.00
_cell.angle_beta   90.00
_cell.angle_gamma   90.00
#
_symmetry.space_group_name_H-M   'P 1'
#
loop_
_entity.id
_entity.type
_entity.pdbx_description
1 polymer ?
#
loop_
_entity_poly.entity_id
_entity_poly.type
_entity_poly.pdbx_seq_one_letter_code
_entity_poly.pdbx_strand_id
1 'polypeptide(L)'
;MEEQKMRYVQQLLQRRKEESVDRYMPTLRELEQLVRNCYAETINLSQEKFLAMMFIDGCFIVELFRKYNMEKLRNKDGPLMEADWIRYCLQRDLLLLENQLPLFFLNKLYDLTKGPDEPRKLIDIATTYFDFKLGDSDQCPTLRKSKHLLHLMHTCWTSGLPNVPRLYGRAPPTKEKLMFMSSATELRESGVKLRAVRGRRMKDIRFENGKLEIPVLIVQDHTESQFRNLIAYEQHRQGGGISYFTDYVTLMDCLINSSKDVEVLRRAGIIKNYLGDDEVIAQMFNRMGDYVTLSNFYYSEIFKTVNAYCNKRRNVWMAKLRREYFHSPWAFLSVLAAIVLLLLAAAQTVFTILSYTK
;
A
#
# COMPACT_ATOMS: atom_id res chain seq x y z
N MET A 1 8.37 -10.05 26.55
CA MET A 1 8.95 -9.06 25.61
C MET A 1 10.03 -8.20 26.28
N GLU A 2 9.79 -7.62 27.45
CA GLU A 2 10.80 -6.80 28.15
C GLU A 2 12.14 -7.51 28.39
N GLU A 3 12.14 -8.77 28.82
CA GLU A 3 13.38 -9.57 28.97
C GLU A 3 14.18 -9.68 27.66
N GLN A 4 13.49 -9.80 26.53
CA GLN A 4 14.14 -9.88 25.22
C GLN A 4 14.73 -8.53 24.81
N LYS A 5 14.04 -7.42 25.09
CA LYS A 5 14.62 -6.08 24.87
C LYS A 5 15.87 -5.88 25.71
N MET A 6 15.85 -6.29 26.99
CA MET A 6 17.02 -6.23 27.87
C MET A 6 18.18 -7.10 27.36
N ARG A 7 17.88 -8.29 26.83
CA ARG A 7 18.91 -9.13 26.18
C ARG A 7 19.55 -8.41 25.00
N TYR A 8 18.78 -7.69 24.18
CA TYR A 8 19.31 -6.91 23.06
C TYR A 8 20.21 -5.76 23.53
N VAL A 9 19.85 -5.09 24.63
CA VAL A 9 20.70 -4.05 25.26
C VAL A 9 22.02 -4.66 25.76
N GLN A 10 21.97 -5.80 26.45
CA GLN A 10 23.18 -6.49 26.93
C GLN A 10 24.09 -6.91 25.76
N GLN A 11 23.51 -7.43 24.67
CA GLN A 11 24.26 -7.80 23.47
C GLN A 11 24.90 -6.59 22.79
N LEU A 12 24.21 -5.44 22.75
CA LEU A 12 24.77 -4.19 22.27
C LEU A 12 25.98 -3.76 23.09
N LEU A 13 25.88 -3.78 24.42
CA LEU A 13 26.99 -3.44 25.32
C LEU A 13 28.17 -4.38 25.15
N GLN A 14 27.93 -5.70 25.07
CA GLN A 14 28.96 -6.70 24.81
C GLN A 14 29.66 -6.46 23.46
N ARG A 15 28.90 -6.20 22.40
CA ARG A 15 29.44 -5.89 21.06
C ARG A 15 30.32 -4.64 21.07
N ARG A 16 29.95 -3.65 21.88
CA ARG A 16 30.69 -2.39 22.03
C ARG A 16 31.83 -2.45 23.05
N LYS A 17 31.94 -3.55 23.81
CA LYS A 17 32.86 -3.69 24.94
C LYS A 17 32.66 -2.59 25.97
N GLU A 18 31.40 -2.31 26.29
CA GLU A 18 30.99 -1.31 27.26
C GLU A 18 30.36 -1.98 28.47
N GLU A 19 30.68 -1.51 29.67
CA GLU A 19 30.19 -2.08 30.94
C GLU A 19 28.87 -1.45 31.39
N SER A 20 28.58 -0.23 30.94
CA SER A 20 27.38 0.51 31.32
C SER A 20 26.83 1.34 30.16
N VAL A 21 25.59 1.82 30.35
CA VAL A 21 24.89 2.68 29.39
C VAL A 21 25.24 4.17 29.57
N ASP A 22 26.10 4.51 30.53
CA ASP A 22 26.36 5.89 30.96
C ASP A 22 26.90 6.77 29.85
N ARG A 23 27.67 6.17 28.93
CA ARG A 23 28.18 6.84 27.73
C ARG A 23 27.06 7.50 26.89
N TYR A 24 25.88 6.89 26.84
CA TYR A 24 24.78 7.35 26.00
C TYR A 24 23.96 8.44 26.68
N MET A 25 23.87 8.41 28.02
CA MET A 25 22.92 9.22 28.78
C MET A 25 23.04 10.73 28.60
N PRO A 26 24.24 11.36 28.52
CA PRO A 26 24.34 12.81 28.29
C PRO A 26 23.62 13.26 27.03
N THR A 27 23.88 12.59 25.90
CA THR A 27 23.24 12.90 24.62
C THR A 27 21.73 12.63 24.64
N LEU A 28 21.28 11.58 25.34
CA LEU A 28 19.85 11.28 25.43
C LEU A 28 19.09 12.31 26.28
N ARG A 29 19.72 12.82 27.34
CA ARG A 29 19.18 13.92 28.16
C ARG A 29 18.98 15.19 27.35
N GLU A 30 19.94 15.55 26.48
CA GLU A 30 19.82 16.70 25.57
C GLU A 30 18.63 16.58 24.61
N LEU A 31 18.29 15.36 24.20
CA LEU A 31 17.20 15.10 23.26
C LEU A 31 15.83 14.91 23.93
N GLU A 32 15.79 14.76 25.26
CA GLU A 32 14.58 14.36 25.99
C GLU A 32 13.38 15.23 25.64
N GLN A 33 13.53 16.56 25.78
CA GLN A 33 12.42 17.48 25.56
C GLN A 33 11.93 17.44 24.11
N LEU A 34 12.83 17.31 23.14
CA LEU A 34 12.48 17.17 21.73
C LEU A 34 11.69 15.88 21.47
N VAL A 35 12.07 14.78 22.11
CA VAL A 35 11.37 13.49 22.01
C VAL A 35 9.98 13.60 22.65
N ARG A 36 9.88 14.18 23.86
CA ARG A 36 8.58 14.38 24.54
C ARG A 36 7.63 15.21 23.70
N ASN A 37 8.12 16.27 23.05
CA ASN A 37 7.34 17.13 22.16
C ASN A 37 6.84 16.42 20.88
N CYS A 38 7.30 15.20 20.59
CA CYS A 38 6.77 14.42 19.46
C CYS A 38 5.46 13.71 19.78
N TYR A 39 5.11 13.55 21.07
CA TYR A 39 3.89 12.91 21.50
C TYR A 39 2.81 13.96 21.76
N ALA A 40 1.57 13.66 21.35
CA ALA A 40 0.44 14.56 21.54
C ALA A 40 0.06 14.69 23.03
N GLU A 41 0.17 13.59 23.76
CA GLU A 41 -0.13 13.54 25.19
C GLU A 41 1.09 13.88 26.04
N THR A 42 0.84 14.50 27.20
CA THR A 42 1.90 14.77 28.16
C THR A 42 2.29 13.48 28.89
N ILE A 43 3.52 13.02 28.67
CA ILE A 43 4.04 11.81 29.32
C ILE A 43 4.46 12.13 30.76
N ASN A 44 3.63 11.75 31.73
CA ASN A 44 3.88 11.96 33.16
C ASN A 44 4.84 10.90 33.75
N LEU A 45 6.07 10.88 33.24
CA LEU A 45 7.17 10.04 33.73
C LEU A 45 8.36 10.91 34.11
N SER A 46 9.10 10.52 35.16
CA SER A 46 10.39 11.12 35.47
C SER A 46 11.36 10.99 34.29
N GLN A 47 12.31 11.92 34.17
CA GLN A 47 13.34 11.89 33.13
C GLN A 47 14.03 10.53 33.06
N GLU A 48 14.43 9.98 34.21
CA GLU A 48 15.11 8.68 34.28
C GLU A 48 14.28 7.53 33.72
N LYS A 49 13.01 7.42 34.14
CA LYS A 49 12.10 6.37 33.66
C LYS A 49 11.81 6.51 32.17
N PHE A 50 11.58 7.73 31.71
CA PHE A 50 11.30 8.02 30.31
C PHE A 50 12.50 7.69 29.42
N LEU A 51 13.71 8.15 29.78
CA LEU A 51 14.92 7.87 29.02
C LEU A 51 15.29 6.39 29.05
N ALA A 52 15.10 5.69 30.17
CA ALA A 52 15.30 4.25 30.25
C ALA A 52 14.40 3.49 29.28
N MET A 53 13.10 3.79 29.27
CA MET A 53 12.14 3.21 28.34
C MET A 53 12.52 3.48 26.88
N MET A 54 12.78 4.74 26.54
CA MET A 54 13.18 5.15 25.18
C MET A 54 14.49 4.48 24.72
N PHE A 55 15.47 4.37 25.62
CA PHE A 55 16.75 3.75 25.32
C PHE A 55 16.61 2.24 25.09
N ILE A 56 15.89 1.54 25.98
CA ILE A 56 15.66 0.09 25.86
C ILE A 56 14.92 -0.24 24.56
N ASP A 57 13.82 0.46 24.28
CA ASP A 57 13.02 0.23 23.07
C ASP A 57 13.79 0.63 21.81
N GLY A 58 14.50 1.76 21.85
CA GLY A 58 15.34 2.22 20.74
C GLY A 58 16.47 1.24 20.44
N CYS A 59 17.17 0.74 21.46
CA CYS A 59 18.26 -0.23 21.32
C CYS A 59 17.74 -1.54 20.75
N PHE A 60 16.59 -2.02 21.22
CA PHE A 60 15.94 -3.20 20.69
C PHE A 60 15.67 -3.06 19.18
N ILE A 61 15.05 -1.96 18.75
CA ILE A 61 14.75 -1.71 17.32
C ILE A 61 16.03 -1.61 16.48
N VAL A 62 17.02 -0.85 16.97
CA VAL A 62 18.29 -0.64 16.27
C VAL A 62 19.06 -1.96 16.09
N GLU A 63 19.21 -2.75 17.16
CA GLU A 63 19.88 -4.05 17.11
C GLU A 63 19.09 -5.08 16.29
N LEU A 64 17.75 -5.04 16.34
CA LEU A 64 16.89 -5.87 15.49
C LEU A 64 17.16 -5.64 14.01
N PHE A 65 17.17 -4.38 13.57
CA PHE A 65 17.48 -4.05 12.17
C PHE A 65 18.92 -4.40 11.81
N ARG A 66 19.87 -4.16 12.71
CA ARG A 66 21.29 -4.50 12.52
C ARG A 66 21.49 -6.00 12.33
N LYS A 67 20.96 -6.84 13.22
CA LYS A 67 21.02 -8.32 13.14
C LYS A 67 20.35 -8.85 11.88
N TYR A 68 19.23 -8.26 11.46
CA TYR A 68 18.60 -8.63 10.19
C TYR A 68 19.51 -8.35 8.99
N ASN A 69 20.29 -7.28 9.01
CA ASN A 69 21.14 -6.89 7.87
C ASN A 69 22.55 -7.49 7.91
N MET A 70 23.03 -7.96 9.07
CA MET A 70 24.40 -8.42 9.26
C MET A 70 24.42 -9.86 9.77
N GLU A 71 24.66 -10.81 8.88
CA GLU A 71 24.71 -12.25 9.23
C GLU A 71 25.70 -12.56 10.36
N LYS A 72 26.84 -11.86 10.40
CA LYS A 72 27.85 -12.02 11.47
C LYS A 72 27.33 -11.70 12.88
N LEU A 73 26.23 -10.97 13.01
CA LEU A 73 25.62 -10.61 14.30
C LEU A 73 24.41 -11.50 14.65
N ARG A 74 24.00 -12.36 13.72
CA ARG A 74 22.96 -13.38 13.91
C ARG A 74 23.51 -14.62 14.62
N ASN A 75 24.33 -14.45 15.66
CA ASN A 75 24.71 -15.57 16.55
C ASN A 75 23.48 -16.42 16.87
N LYS A 76 23.64 -17.71 17.18
CA LYS A 76 22.57 -18.68 17.55
C LYS A 76 21.70 -18.17 18.73
N ASP A 77 20.89 -17.15 18.50
CA ASP A 77 20.23 -16.30 19.48
C ASP A 77 18.71 -16.50 19.36
N GLY A 78 18.18 -17.43 20.16
CA GLY A 78 16.78 -17.49 20.58
C GLY A 78 15.71 -17.55 19.47
N PRO A 79 14.43 -17.72 19.86
CA PRO A 79 13.35 -17.93 18.89
C PRO A 79 13.11 -16.74 17.93
N LEU A 80 13.51 -15.51 18.29
CA LEU A 80 13.19 -14.26 17.57
C LEU A 80 13.77 -14.16 16.14
N MET A 81 14.94 -14.74 15.89
CA MET A 81 15.60 -14.71 14.58
C MET A 81 15.41 -16.02 13.79
N GLU A 82 15.11 -17.13 14.47
CA GLU A 82 14.92 -18.45 13.84
C GLU A 82 13.49 -18.63 13.32
N ALA A 83 12.50 -17.99 13.94
CA ALA A 83 11.10 -18.16 13.57
C ALA A 83 10.59 -17.00 12.69
N ASP A 84 10.35 -17.29 11.41
CA ASP A 84 9.80 -16.31 10.45
C ASP A 84 8.50 -15.65 10.94
N TRP A 85 7.63 -16.39 11.63
CA TRP A 85 6.39 -15.84 12.16
C TRP A 85 6.61 -14.77 13.24
N ILE A 86 7.64 -14.90 14.09
CA ILE A 86 7.96 -13.89 15.12
C ILE A 86 8.42 -12.60 14.44
N ARG A 87 9.22 -12.70 13.38
CA ARG A 87 9.63 -11.55 12.58
C ARG A 87 8.42 -10.82 11.98
N TYR A 88 7.44 -11.54 11.44
CA TYR A 88 6.22 -10.92 10.91
C TYR A 88 5.39 -10.23 12.02
N CYS A 89 5.28 -10.84 13.21
CA CYS A 89 4.65 -10.21 14.37
C CYS A 89 5.36 -8.92 14.76
N LEU A 90 6.70 -8.94 14.88
CA LEU A 90 7.48 -7.75 15.20
C LEU A 90 7.35 -6.65 14.14
N GLN A 91 7.38 -7.02 12.85
CA GLN A 91 7.18 -6.06 11.76
C GLN A 91 5.82 -5.36 11.88
N ARG A 92 4.75 -6.12 12.15
CA ARG A 92 3.41 -5.56 12.39
C ARG A 92 3.42 -4.64 13.60
N ASP A 93 3.95 -5.09 14.73
CA ASP A 93 3.90 -4.37 16.00
C ASP A 93 4.70 -3.06 15.95
N LEU A 94 5.84 -3.04 15.25
CA LEU A 94 6.66 -1.83 15.03
C LEU A 94 6.02 -0.80 14.09
N LEU A 95 5.01 -1.20 13.32
CA LEU A 95 4.26 -0.34 12.40
C LEU A 95 2.92 0.11 12.99
N LEU A 96 2.56 -0.32 14.21
CA LEU A 96 1.40 0.23 14.91
C LEU A 96 1.64 1.70 15.23
N LEU A 97 0.65 2.55 14.97
CA LEU A 97 0.70 3.99 15.18
C LEU A 97 1.01 4.34 16.66
N GLU A 98 0.54 3.52 17.59
CA GLU A 98 0.75 3.66 19.04
C GLU A 98 2.18 3.31 19.49
N ASN A 99 2.90 2.48 18.71
CA ASN A 99 4.25 1.99 19.06
C ASN A 99 5.38 2.82 18.40
N GLN A 100 5.09 4.04 17.94
CA GLN A 100 6.04 4.81 17.14
C GLN A 100 7.06 5.54 18.02
N LEU A 101 8.34 5.23 17.83
CA LEU A 101 9.45 6.07 18.31
C LEU A 101 9.87 7.10 17.25
N PRO A 102 10.29 8.31 17.66
CA PRO A 102 10.81 9.29 16.72
C PRO A 102 12.05 8.78 15.98
N LEU A 103 12.03 8.85 14.66
CA LEU A 103 13.10 8.34 13.80
C LEU A 103 14.42 9.09 14.00
N PHE A 104 14.37 10.39 14.33
CA PHE A 104 15.58 11.16 14.64
C PHE A 104 16.28 10.62 15.91
N PHE A 105 15.51 10.17 16.91
CA PHE A 105 16.04 9.57 18.13
C PHE A 105 16.69 8.23 17.80
N LEU A 106 16.00 7.38 17.02
CA LEU A 106 16.55 6.10 16.55
C LEU A 106 17.83 6.31 15.72
N ASN A 107 17.86 7.31 14.83
CA ASN A 107 19.04 7.67 14.04
C ASN A 107 20.22 8.05 14.96
N LYS A 108 19.98 8.90 15.97
CA LYS A 108 21.02 9.28 16.91
C LYS A 108 21.54 8.07 17.69
N LEU A 109 20.65 7.21 18.16
CA LEU A 109 21.02 6.00 18.88
C LEU A 109 21.80 5.01 18.00
N TYR A 110 21.40 4.87 16.74
CA TYR A 110 22.15 4.10 15.74
C TYR A 110 23.56 4.67 15.54
N ASP A 111 23.68 5.99 15.38
CA ASP A 111 24.97 6.66 15.19
C ASP A 111 25.89 6.56 16.42
N LEU A 112 25.35 6.57 17.64
CA LEU A 112 26.12 6.36 18.86
C LEU A 112 26.63 4.93 19.01
N THR A 113 25.91 3.96 18.42
CA THR A 113 26.14 2.52 18.62
C THR A 113 26.76 1.83 17.42
N LYS A 114 26.88 2.50 16.26
CA LYS A 114 27.45 1.93 15.03
C LYS A 114 28.95 1.67 15.17
N GLY A 115 29.39 0.50 14.71
CA GLY A 115 30.81 0.16 14.57
C GLY A 115 31.46 0.84 13.36
N PRO A 116 32.79 0.79 13.24
CA PRO A 116 33.52 1.32 12.08
C PRO A 116 33.12 0.64 10.76
N ASP A 117 32.67 -0.62 10.79
CA ASP A 117 32.29 -1.41 9.61
C ASP A 117 30.81 -1.25 9.20
N GLU A 118 30.10 -0.24 9.70
CA GLU A 118 28.65 -0.04 9.47
C GLU A 118 28.39 1.24 8.66
N PRO A 119 28.60 1.25 7.31
CA PRO A 119 28.49 2.47 6.50
C PRO A 119 27.04 2.87 6.18
N ARG A 120 26.08 1.93 6.29
CA ARG A 120 24.67 2.17 5.94
C ARG A 120 23.96 3.01 7.00
N LYS A 121 22.98 3.81 6.58
CA LYS A 121 22.14 4.59 7.49
C LYS A 121 21.05 3.70 8.08
N LEU A 122 20.50 4.10 9.23
CA LEU A 122 19.39 3.40 9.87
C LEU A 122 18.20 3.20 8.91
N ILE A 123 17.88 4.22 8.09
CA ILE A 123 16.79 4.15 7.11
C ILE A 123 17.01 3.02 6.09
N ASP A 124 18.25 2.80 5.65
CA ASP A 124 18.57 1.76 4.66
C ASP A 124 18.37 0.36 5.25
N ILE A 125 18.82 0.15 6.49
CA ILE A 125 18.66 -1.14 7.17
C ILE A 125 17.21 -1.38 7.61
N ALA A 126 16.47 -0.32 7.96
CA ALA A 126 15.04 -0.39 8.27
C ALA A 126 14.21 -0.73 7.01
N THR A 127 14.43 -0.05 5.90
CA THR A 127 13.73 -0.34 4.62
C THR A 127 14.01 -1.78 4.13
N THR A 128 15.22 -2.29 4.38
CA THR A 128 15.60 -3.68 4.13
C THR A 128 14.84 -4.64 5.07
N TYR A 129 14.75 -4.32 6.37
CA TYR A 129 14.02 -5.12 7.37
C TYR A 129 12.55 -5.31 7.01
N PHE A 130 11.88 -4.26 6.54
CA PHE A 130 10.45 -4.31 6.21
C PHE A 130 10.13 -4.73 4.76
N ASP A 131 11.12 -5.09 3.93
CA ASP A 131 10.95 -5.35 2.49
C ASP A 131 10.17 -4.23 1.77
N PHE A 132 10.47 -2.96 2.07
CA PHE A 132 9.80 -1.84 1.39
C PHE A 132 10.15 -1.74 -0.10
N LYS A 133 11.09 -2.56 -0.61
CA LYS A 133 11.56 -2.60 -2.00
C LYS A 133 11.70 -1.21 -2.63
N LEU A 134 12.51 -0.36 -2.01
CA LEU A 134 13.00 0.86 -2.64
C LEU A 134 14.41 0.70 -3.16
N GLY A 135 14.76 1.54 -4.15
CA GLY A 135 16.15 1.88 -4.41
C GLY A 135 16.76 2.63 -3.22
N ASP A 136 18.08 2.78 -3.24
CA ASP A 136 18.90 3.42 -2.19
C ASP A 136 18.26 4.71 -1.60
N SER A 137 18.31 4.92 -0.28
CA SER A 137 17.70 6.11 0.35
C SER A 137 18.30 7.42 -0.16
N ASP A 138 19.52 7.36 -0.70
CA ASP A 138 20.17 8.49 -1.37
C ASP A 138 19.45 8.92 -2.67
N GLN A 139 18.67 8.02 -3.28
CA GLN A 139 17.83 8.33 -4.43
C GLN A 139 16.50 9.00 -4.04
N CYS A 140 16.15 9.05 -2.73
CA CYS A 140 14.88 9.58 -2.27
C CYS A 140 15.04 10.46 -1.00
N PRO A 141 15.39 11.75 -1.16
CA PRO A 141 15.62 12.68 -0.04
C PRO A 141 14.42 12.83 0.91
N THR A 142 13.20 12.57 0.44
CA THR A 142 11.97 12.62 1.26
C THR A 142 11.95 11.57 2.36
N LEU A 143 12.62 10.41 2.18
CA LEU A 143 12.72 9.39 3.23
C LEU A 143 13.43 9.91 4.48
N ARG A 144 14.38 10.84 4.31
CA ARG A 144 15.11 11.46 5.42
C ARG A 144 14.24 12.40 6.26
N LYS A 145 13.07 12.80 5.74
CA LYS A 145 12.10 13.65 6.44
C LYS A 145 11.07 12.84 7.22
N SER A 146 11.11 11.51 7.13
CA SER A 146 10.19 10.65 7.87
C SER A 146 10.39 10.81 9.38
N LYS A 147 9.27 10.87 10.10
CA LYS A 147 9.24 11.20 11.54
C LYS A 147 9.36 9.97 12.43
N HIS A 148 8.90 8.81 11.95
CA HIS A 148 8.86 7.52 12.64
C HIS A 148 8.73 6.41 11.58
N LEU A 149 8.75 5.14 11.98
CA LEU A 149 8.78 3.98 11.06
C LEU A 149 7.54 3.86 10.18
N LEU A 150 6.35 4.11 10.71
CA LEU A 150 5.10 4.12 9.95
C LEU A 150 5.06 5.26 8.92
N HIS A 151 5.56 6.46 9.25
CA HIS A 151 5.71 7.55 8.28
C HIS A 151 6.77 7.19 7.23
N LEU A 152 7.83 6.46 7.61
CA LEU A 152 8.80 5.95 6.64
C LEU A 152 8.11 4.99 5.65
N MET A 153 7.32 4.02 6.11
CA MET A 153 6.53 3.14 5.25
C MET A 153 5.58 3.92 4.33
N HIS A 154 4.87 4.90 4.88
CA HIS A 154 3.98 5.77 4.10
C HIS A 154 4.74 6.50 2.99
N THR A 155 5.88 7.12 3.32
CA THR A 155 6.74 7.83 2.35
C THR A 155 7.25 6.87 1.28
N CYS A 156 7.62 5.64 1.66
CA CYS A 156 8.08 4.58 0.76
C CYS A 156 7.02 4.26 -0.31
N TRP A 157 5.76 4.10 0.09
CA TRP A 157 4.67 3.71 -0.81
C TRP A 157 4.16 4.86 -1.67
N THR A 158 4.27 6.09 -1.17
CA THR A 158 3.80 7.30 -1.85
C THR A 158 4.90 8.03 -2.63
N SER A 159 6.15 7.55 -2.55
CA SER A 159 7.30 8.18 -3.20
C SER A 159 7.13 8.34 -4.71
N GLY A 160 7.35 9.56 -5.19
CA GLY A 160 7.20 9.95 -6.59
C GLY A 160 5.76 10.21 -7.03
N LEU A 161 4.80 10.26 -6.10
CA LEU A 161 3.51 10.88 -6.34
C LEU A 161 3.65 12.41 -6.29
N PRO A 162 2.92 13.15 -7.13
CA PRO A 162 3.01 14.61 -7.17
C PRO A 162 2.40 15.19 -5.90
N ASN A 163 3.22 15.88 -5.09
CA ASN A 163 2.82 16.61 -3.87
C ASN A 163 1.93 17.84 -4.12
N VAL A 164 1.41 18.02 -5.33
CA VAL A 164 0.63 19.21 -5.69
C VAL A 164 -0.78 19.03 -5.15
N PRO A 165 -1.25 19.87 -4.21
CA PRO A 165 -2.67 19.92 -3.87
C PRO A 165 -3.39 20.27 -5.17
N ARG A 166 -4.21 19.36 -5.70
CA ARG A 166 -5.13 19.73 -6.79
C ARG A 166 -6.02 20.83 -6.24
N LEU A 167 -5.77 22.05 -6.70
CA LEU A 167 -6.45 23.33 -6.47
C LEU A 167 -7.59 23.30 -5.43
N TYR A 168 -7.35 24.01 -4.32
CA TYR A 168 -8.39 24.49 -3.41
C TYR A 168 -9.51 25.18 -4.21
N GLY A 169 -10.77 24.79 -3.97
CA GLY A 169 -11.92 25.48 -4.55
C GLY A 169 -13.18 24.64 -4.81
N ARG A 170 -13.12 23.31 -4.65
CA ARG A 170 -14.33 22.47 -4.64
C ARG A 170 -14.53 21.88 -3.25
N ALA A 171 -15.77 21.95 -2.75
CA ALA A 171 -16.17 21.19 -1.58
C ALA A 171 -15.71 19.73 -1.76
N PRO A 172 -15.21 19.08 -0.69
CA PRO A 172 -14.80 17.69 -0.77
C PRO A 172 -15.96 16.88 -1.38
N PRO A 173 -15.71 16.07 -2.41
CA PRO A 173 -16.76 15.20 -2.93
C PRO A 173 -17.25 14.33 -1.78
N THR A 174 -18.56 14.37 -1.51
CA THR A 174 -19.19 13.42 -0.59
C THR A 174 -18.91 12.00 -1.08
N LYS A 175 -18.84 11.01 -0.17
CA LYS A 175 -18.67 9.59 -0.52
C LYS A 175 -19.67 9.20 -1.62
N GLU A 176 -20.91 9.69 -1.55
CA GLU A 176 -21.97 9.56 -2.57
C GLU A 176 -21.61 10.09 -3.97
N LYS A 177 -20.82 11.17 -4.10
CA LYS A 177 -20.36 11.68 -5.41
C LYS A 177 -19.18 10.88 -5.97
N LEU A 178 -18.40 10.21 -5.11
CA LEU A 178 -17.32 9.29 -5.51
C LEU A 178 -17.86 7.90 -5.90
N MET A 179 -18.99 7.49 -5.32
CA MET A 179 -19.64 6.17 -5.39
C MET A 179 -20.09 5.67 -6.79
N PHE A 180 -19.70 6.30 -7.90
CA PHE A 180 -20.14 5.87 -9.23
C PHE A 180 -19.12 5.05 -10.01
N MET A 181 -17.99 4.64 -9.41
CA MET A 181 -17.12 3.67 -10.08
C MET A 181 -17.67 2.26 -9.88
N SER A 182 -17.92 1.57 -10.99
CA SER A 182 -18.37 0.18 -11.00
C SER A 182 -17.36 -0.78 -10.38
N SER A 183 -17.86 -1.90 -9.85
CA SER A 183 -17.02 -2.96 -9.26
C SER A 183 -16.14 -3.65 -10.31
N ALA A 184 -15.15 -4.43 -9.89
CA ALA A 184 -14.27 -5.14 -10.82
C ALA A 184 -15.04 -6.06 -11.78
N THR A 185 -16.11 -6.71 -11.30
CA THR A 185 -17.00 -7.51 -12.14
C THR A 185 -17.71 -6.64 -13.17
N GLU A 186 -18.38 -5.58 -12.75
CA GLU A 186 -19.15 -4.67 -13.61
C GLU A 186 -18.26 -3.97 -14.66
N LEU A 187 -17.05 -3.56 -14.27
CA LEU A 187 -16.07 -2.99 -15.17
C LEU A 187 -15.68 -3.99 -16.27
N ARG A 188 -15.43 -5.24 -15.90
CA ARG A 188 -15.15 -6.32 -16.86
C ARG A 188 -16.34 -6.53 -17.80
N GLU A 189 -17.57 -6.45 -17.31
CA GLU A 189 -18.78 -6.56 -18.13
C GLU A 189 -18.97 -5.37 -19.07
N SER A 190 -18.52 -4.20 -18.66
CA SER A 190 -18.51 -2.96 -19.47
C SER A 190 -17.37 -2.91 -20.49
N GLY A 191 -16.55 -3.97 -20.58
CA GLY A 191 -15.45 -4.09 -21.55
C GLY A 191 -14.12 -3.53 -21.06
N VAL A 192 -14.02 -3.11 -19.80
CA VAL A 192 -12.75 -2.70 -19.20
C VAL A 192 -11.88 -3.93 -18.96
N LYS A 193 -10.62 -3.85 -19.40
CA LYS A 193 -9.61 -4.88 -19.18
C LYS A 193 -8.79 -4.53 -17.94
N LEU A 194 -8.97 -5.30 -16.89
CA LEU A 194 -8.15 -5.22 -15.68
C LEU A 194 -6.80 -5.89 -15.93
N ARG A 195 -5.71 -5.21 -15.56
CA ARG A 195 -4.35 -5.72 -15.78
C ARG A 195 -3.42 -5.37 -14.64
N ALA A 196 -2.65 -6.35 -14.21
CA ALA A 196 -1.57 -6.14 -13.26
C ALA A 196 -0.36 -5.44 -13.90
N VAL A 197 0.22 -4.45 -13.21
CA VAL A 197 1.53 -3.87 -13.53
C VAL A 197 2.58 -4.27 -12.50
N ARG A 198 3.82 -4.45 -12.95
CA ARG A 198 4.95 -4.79 -12.07
C ARG A 198 5.29 -3.60 -11.18
N GLY A 199 5.38 -3.84 -9.88
CA GLY A 199 5.71 -2.83 -8.88
C GLY A 199 4.68 -2.81 -7.76
N ARG A 200 4.97 -2.05 -6.70
CA ARG A 200 4.07 -1.82 -5.55
C ARG A 200 3.62 -0.35 -5.42
N ARG A 201 4.04 0.53 -6.35
CA ARG A 201 3.86 1.97 -6.16
C ARG A 201 2.47 2.39 -6.62
N MET A 202 1.78 3.13 -5.75
CA MET A 202 0.43 3.66 -6.00
C MET A 202 0.35 4.56 -7.25
N LYS A 203 1.45 5.22 -7.63
CA LYS A 203 1.53 6.07 -8.83
C LYS A 203 1.36 5.34 -10.17
N ASP A 204 1.46 4.02 -10.15
CA ASP A 204 1.45 3.21 -11.36
C ASP A 204 0.01 2.79 -11.76
N ILE A 205 -1.04 3.26 -11.06
CA ILE A 205 -2.46 3.06 -11.46
C ILE A 205 -2.83 3.99 -12.61
N ARG A 206 -3.29 3.42 -13.72
CA ARG A 206 -3.62 4.18 -14.95
C ARG A 206 -4.79 3.58 -15.69
N PHE A 207 -5.55 4.42 -16.39
CA PHE A 207 -6.61 3.99 -17.29
C PHE A 207 -6.39 4.53 -18.69
N GLU A 208 -6.10 3.64 -19.64
CA GLU A 208 -5.83 4.01 -21.03
C GLU A 208 -6.46 2.99 -21.98
N ASN A 209 -7.18 3.47 -23.00
CA ASN A 209 -7.75 2.63 -24.07
C ASN A 209 -8.59 1.44 -23.55
N GLY A 210 -9.39 1.67 -22.51
CA GLY A 210 -10.23 0.63 -21.90
C GLY A 210 -9.46 -0.38 -21.04
N LYS A 211 -8.19 -0.13 -20.72
CA LYS A 211 -7.38 -0.95 -19.82
C LYS A 211 -7.17 -0.21 -18.51
N LEU A 212 -7.58 -0.82 -17.40
CA LEU A 212 -7.29 -0.34 -16.05
C LEU A 212 -6.10 -1.14 -15.51
N GLU A 213 -4.96 -0.47 -15.42
CA GLU A 213 -3.72 -1.03 -14.94
C GLU A 213 -3.54 -0.71 -13.45
N ILE A 214 -3.32 -1.74 -12.63
CA ILE A 214 -3.19 -1.62 -11.17
C ILE A 214 -1.95 -2.43 -10.70
N PRO A 215 -1.11 -1.88 -9.81
CA PRO A 215 0.00 -2.61 -9.20
C PRO A 215 -0.45 -3.88 -8.48
N VAL A 216 0.40 -4.91 -8.51
CA VAL A 216 0.13 -6.16 -7.80
C VAL A 216 0.08 -5.91 -6.29
N LEU A 217 -1.06 -6.25 -5.69
CA LEU A 217 -1.27 -6.27 -4.25
C LEU A 217 -1.14 -7.70 -3.72
N ILE A 218 -0.27 -7.87 -2.74
CA ILE A 218 -0.14 -9.12 -1.97
C ILE A 218 -0.95 -8.94 -0.69
N VAL A 219 -1.96 -9.78 -0.48
CA VAL A 219 -2.83 -9.74 0.69
C VAL A 219 -2.49 -10.92 1.60
N GLN A 220 -2.08 -10.62 2.83
CA GLN A 220 -1.62 -11.53 3.88
C GLN A 220 -2.24 -11.12 5.23
N ASP A 221 -2.05 -11.93 6.27
CA ASP A 221 -2.68 -11.75 7.60
C ASP A 221 -2.48 -10.35 8.22
N HIS A 222 -1.35 -9.71 7.95
CA HIS A 222 -1.01 -8.40 8.51
C HIS A 222 -1.47 -7.22 7.63
N THR A 223 -1.98 -7.46 6.42
CA THR A 223 -2.31 -6.41 5.45
C THR A 223 -3.36 -5.44 6.01
N GLU A 224 -4.45 -5.96 6.61
CA GLU A 224 -5.50 -5.11 7.19
C GLU A 224 -4.94 -4.17 8.27
N SER A 225 -4.19 -4.73 9.22
CA SER A 225 -3.58 -3.97 10.32
C SER A 225 -2.66 -2.87 9.78
N GLN A 226 -1.80 -3.18 8.82
CA GLN A 226 -0.90 -2.18 8.22
C GLN A 226 -1.68 -1.07 7.53
N PHE A 227 -2.73 -1.43 6.78
CA PHE A 227 -3.53 -0.47 6.03
C PHE A 227 -4.27 0.47 6.96
N ARG A 228 -4.91 -0.05 8.01
CA ARG A 228 -5.60 0.77 9.02
C ARG A 228 -4.65 1.74 9.73
N ASN A 229 -3.43 1.31 10.05
CA ASN A 229 -2.44 2.19 10.68
C ASN A 229 -1.98 3.31 9.74
N LEU A 230 -1.80 3.02 8.45
CA LEU A 230 -1.47 4.04 7.44
C LEU A 230 -2.61 5.03 7.22
N ILE A 231 -3.86 4.56 7.18
CA ILE A 231 -5.06 5.43 7.11
C ILE A 231 -5.12 6.32 8.35
N ALA A 232 -5.00 5.74 9.56
CA ALA A 232 -5.00 6.49 10.80
C ALA A 232 -3.88 7.55 10.82
N TYR A 233 -2.67 7.18 10.37
CA TYR A 233 -1.56 8.12 10.21
C TYR A 233 -1.91 9.30 9.28
N GLU A 234 -2.51 9.04 8.12
CA GLU A 234 -2.92 10.09 7.19
C GLU A 234 -4.00 11.00 7.77
N GLN A 235 -4.99 10.44 8.48
CA GLN A 235 -6.06 11.20 9.12
C GLN A 235 -5.59 12.11 10.26
N HIS A 236 -4.58 11.69 11.01
CA HIS A 236 -4.02 12.48 12.12
C HIS A 236 -2.92 13.47 11.66
N ARG A 237 -2.57 13.48 10.37
CA ARG A 237 -1.49 14.32 9.86
C ARG A 237 -1.93 15.79 9.78
N GLN A 238 -1.31 16.64 10.59
CA GLN A 238 -1.49 18.09 10.52
C GLN A 238 -1.02 18.64 9.16
N GLY A 239 -1.84 19.50 8.53
CA GLY A 239 -1.47 20.25 7.32
C GLY A 239 -2.18 19.86 6.01
N GLY A 240 -3.19 18.98 6.04
CA GLY A 240 -4.16 18.84 4.94
C GLY A 240 -3.60 18.41 3.58
N GLY A 241 -2.50 17.64 3.56
CA GLY A 241 -1.96 17.11 2.30
C GLY A 241 -2.77 15.92 1.76
N ILE A 242 -2.48 15.49 0.53
CA ILE A 242 -3.18 14.38 -0.12
C ILE A 242 -3.04 13.09 0.70
N SER A 243 -4.16 12.38 0.86
CA SER A 243 -4.26 11.11 1.59
C SER A 243 -4.14 9.96 0.60
N TYR A 244 -2.98 9.83 -0.05
CA TYR A 244 -2.77 8.89 -1.16
C TYR A 244 -3.11 7.45 -0.79
N PHE A 245 -2.80 7.06 0.44
CA PHE A 245 -3.02 5.70 0.90
C PHE A 245 -4.52 5.45 1.14
N THR A 246 -5.18 6.39 1.80
CA THR A 246 -6.63 6.38 2.03
C THR A 246 -7.40 6.38 0.72
N ASP A 247 -6.98 7.20 -0.24
CA ASP A 247 -7.56 7.24 -1.59
C ASP A 247 -7.34 5.93 -2.34
N TYR A 248 -6.20 5.26 -2.14
CA TYR A 248 -5.94 3.95 -2.72
C TYR A 248 -6.86 2.88 -2.13
N VAL A 249 -7.00 2.83 -0.80
CA VAL A 249 -7.91 1.88 -0.15
C VAL A 249 -9.34 2.12 -0.60
N THR A 250 -9.76 3.38 -0.75
CA THR A 250 -11.08 3.74 -1.29
C THR A 250 -11.26 3.28 -2.73
N LEU A 251 -10.24 3.40 -3.58
CA LEU A 251 -10.28 2.86 -4.95
C LEU A 251 -10.46 1.34 -4.94
N MET A 252 -9.71 0.64 -4.07
CA MET A 252 -9.80 -0.82 -3.95
C MET A 252 -11.16 -1.27 -3.39
N ASP A 253 -11.70 -0.55 -2.40
CA ASP A 253 -13.04 -0.73 -1.85
C ASP A 253 -14.12 -0.65 -2.94
N CYS A 254 -14.08 0.41 -3.79
CA CYS A 254 -15.01 0.53 -4.92
C CYS A 254 -14.90 -0.63 -5.93
N LEU A 255 -13.68 -1.16 -6.14
CA LEU A 255 -13.47 -2.30 -7.04
C LEU A 255 -13.93 -3.62 -6.43
N ILE A 256 -14.01 -3.74 -5.10
CA ILE A 256 -14.19 -4.99 -4.37
C ILE A 256 -15.44 -4.91 -3.49
N ASN A 257 -16.61 -5.13 -4.10
CA ASN A 257 -17.86 -5.19 -3.33
C ASN A 257 -18.15 -6.62 -2.84
N SER A 258 -17.63 -7.64 -3.52
CA SER A 258 -17.92 -9.05 -3.26
C SER A 258 -16.72 -9.97 -3.52
N SER A 259 -16.77 -11.22 -3.04
CA SER A 259 -15.80 -12.27 -3.40
C SER A 259 -15.63 -12.48 -4.90
N LYS A 260 -16.68 -12.29 -5.70
CA LYS A 260 -16.61 -12.36 -7.17
C LYS A 260 -15.69 -11.29 -7.76
N ASP A 261 -15.68 -10.10 -7.17
CA ASP A 261 -14.80 -9.01 -7.59
C ASP A 261 -13.34 -9.31 -7.26
N VAL A 262 -13.08 -9.87 -6.07
CA VAL A 262 -11.76 -10.37 -5.69
C VAL A 262 -11.29 -11.44 -6.66
N GLU A 263 -12.16 -12.38 -7.04
CA GLU A 263 -11.85 -13.41 -8.02
C GLU A 263 -11.45 -12.79 -9.37
N VAL A 264 -12.16 -11.76 -9.84
CA VAL A 264 -11.81 -11.04 -11.08
C VAL A 264 -10.41 -10.44 -10.99
N LEU A 265 -10.12 -9.73 -9.90
CA LEU A 265 -8.82 -9.07 -9.69
C LEU A 265 -7.69 -10.08 -9.52
N ARG A 266 -7.94 -11.21 -8.85
CA ARG A 266 -6.99 -12.33 -8.70
C ARG A 266 -6.67 -12.98 -10.04
N ARG A 267 -7.68 -13.26 -10.87
CA ARG A 267 -7.49 -13.78 -12.23
C ARG A 267 -6.76 -12.79 -13.14
N ALA A 268 -6.92 -11.49 -12.92
CA ALA A 268 -6.16 -10.43 -13.61
C ALA A 268 -4.72 -10.27 -13.08
N GLY A 269 -4.34 -11.02 -12.03
CA GLY A 269 -3.03 -10.95 -11.38
C GLY A 269 -2.83 -9.72 -10.49
N ILE A 270 -3.87 -8.91 -10.28
CA ILE A 270 -3.82 -7.68 -9.47
C ILE A 270 -3.77 -8.04 -7.99
N ILE A 271 -4.52 -9.07 -7.55
CA ILE A 271 -4.50 -9.55 -6.17
C ILE A 271 -3.81 -10.91 -6.10
N LYS A 272 -2.86 -11.05 -5.18
CA LYS A 272 -2.33 -12.34 -4.71
C LYS A 272 -2.92 -12.62 -3.33
N ASN A 273 -3.89 -13.52 -3.28
CA ASN A 273 -4.57 -13.92 -2.05
C ASN A 273 -3.75 -14.97 -1.30
N TYR A 274 -3.24 -14.62 -0.11
CA TYR A 274 -2.63 -15.55 0.85
C TYR A 274 -3.48 -15.75 2.12
N LEU A 275 -4.70 -15.22 2.17
CA LEU A 275 -5.69 -15.47 3.24
C LEU A 275 -6.52 -16.73 2.98
N GLY A 276 -6.53 -17.23 1.74
CA GLY A 276 -7.17 -18.48 1.34
C GLY A 276 -8.62 -18.35 0.89
N ASP A 277 -9.33 -17.29 1.29
CA ASP A 277 -10.71 -17.03 0.91
C ASP A 277 -10.88 -15.64 0.27
N ASP A 278 -11.54 -15.59 -0.89
CA ASP A 278 -11.81 -14.35 -1.62
C ASP A 278 -12.89 -13.52 -0.90
N GLU A 279 -13.78 -14.14 -0.11
CA GLU A 279 -14.79 -13.44 0.71
C GLU A 279 -14.17 -12.68 1.88
N VAL A 280 -13.15 -13.26 2.52
CA VAL A 280 -12.39 -12.60 3.59
C VAL A 280 -11.72 -11.32 3.09
N ILE A 281 -11.15 -11.33 1.87
CA ILE A 281 -10.57 -10.13 1.27
C ILE A 281 -11.65 -9.07 1.00
N ALA A 282 -12.80 -9.46 0.48
CA ALA A 282 -13.89 -8.53 0.21
C ALA A 282 -14.35 -7.83 1.49
N GLN A 283 -14.61 -8.60 2.54
CA GLN A 283 -14.99 -8.07 3.85
C GLN A 283 -13.89 -7.21 4.49
N MET A 284 -12.62 -7.55 4.27
CA MET A 284 -11.50 -6.75 4.74
C MET A 284 -11.51 -5.33 4.12
N PHE A 285 -11.64 -5.21 2.80
CA PHE A 285 -11.67 -3.91 2.11
C PHE A 285 -12.91 -3.09 2.46
N ASN A 286 -14.09 -3.71 2.44
CA ASN A 286 -15.36 -3.08 2.80
C ASN A 286 -15.31 -2.46 4.22
N ARG A 287 -14.72 -3.16 5.19
CA ARG A 287 -14.58 -2.68 6.57
C ARG A 287 -13.46 -1.66 6.77
N MET A 288 -12.49 -1.58 5.86
CA MET A 288 -11.43 -0.57 5.94
C MET A 288 -11.92 0.80 5.45
N GLY A 289 -12.97 0.84 4.63
CA GLY A 289 -13.63 2.07 4.20
C GLY A 289 -14.57 2.71 5.23
N ASP A 290 -14.77 2.05 6.38
CA ASP A 290 -15.59 2.55 7.49
C ASP A 290 -14.85 3.63 8.30
N TYR A 291 -15.57 4.68 8.70
CA TYR A 291 -15.04 5.80 9.49
C TYR A 291 -13.87 6.56 8.82
N VAL A 292 -13.74 6.44 7.50
CA VAL A 292 -12.72 7.15 6.72
C VAL A 292 -13.24 8.46 6.15
N THR A 293 -12.68 9.59 6.58
CA THR A 293 -12.97 10.92 6.01
C THR A 293 -12.18 11.15 4.73
N LEU A 294 -12.88 11.38 3.62
CA LEU A 294 -12.28 11.74 2.33
C LEU A 294 -12.29 13.25 2.14
N SER A 295 -11.20 13.78 1.59
CA SER A 295 -11.08 15.17 1.19
C SER A 295 -10.83 15.28 -0.31
N ASN A 296 -9.59 15.56 -0.73
CA ASN A 296 -9.20 15.67 -2.13
C ASN A 296 -8.79 14.33 -2.70
N PHE A 297 -9.76 13.61 -3.28
CA PHE A 297 -9.53 12.27 -3.85
C PHE A 297 -8.57 12.28 -5.06
N TYR A 298 -7.40 11.67 -4.89
CA TYR A 298 -6.32 11.62 -5.86
C TYR A 298 -6.72 10.94 -7.18
N TYR A 299 -7.46 9.83 -7.11
CA TYR A 299 -7.86 9.03 -8.29
C TYR A 299 -9.14 9.54 -8.98
N SER A 300 -9.58 10.76 -8.68
CA SER A 300 -10.78 11.37 -9.27
C SER A 300 -10.80 11.37 -10.81
N GLU A 301 -9.67 11.63 -11.45
CA GLU A 301 -9.56 11.59 -12.92
C GLU A 301 -9.66 10.16 -13.48
N ILE A 302 -9.15 9.15 -12.74
CA ILE A 302 -9.30 7.75 -13.13
C ILE A 302 -10.78 7.37 -13.09
N PHE A 303 -11.50 7.75 -12.03
CA PHE A 303 -12.93 7.49 -11.90
C PHE A 303 -13.71 8.13 -13.06
N LYS A 304 -13.44 9.39 -13.37
CA LYS A 304 -14.09 10.10 -14.49
C LYS A 304 -13.86 9.39 -15.83
N THR A 305 -12.62 9.03 -16.13
CA THR A 305 -12.27 8.42 -17.42
C THR A 305 -12.81 7.01 -17.57
N VAL A 306 -12.78 6.21 -16.50
CA VAL A 306 -13.39 4.87 -16.47
C VAL A 306 -14.91 4.96 -16.65
N ASN A 307 -15.59 5.85 -15.92
CA ASN A 307 -17.04 6.01 -16.02
C ASN A 307 -17.45 6.52 -17.40
N ALA A 308 -16.71 7.47 -17.97
CA ALA A 308 -16.94 7.94 -19.34
C ALA A 308 -16.76 6.83 -20.38
N TYR A 309 -15.86 5.88 -20.15
CA TYR A 309 -15.70 4.70 -21.01
C TYR A 309 -16.89 3.74 -20.87
N CYS A 310 -17.32 3.45 -19.64
CA CYS A 310 -18.42 2.51 -19.36
C CYS A 310 -19.78 3.05 -19.83
N ASN A 311 -19.98 4.38 -19.80
CA ASN A 311 -21.21 5.01 -20.28
C ASN A 311 -21.38 4.97 -21.82
N LYS A 312 -20.35 4.60 -22.58
CA LYS A 312 -20.46 4.45 -24.03
C LYS A 312 -21.15 3.12 -24.37
N ARG A 313 -22.40 3.19 -24.83
CA ARG A 313 -23.21 2.02 -25.25
C ARG A 313 -22.43 1.07 -26.18
N ARG A 314 -21.68 1.61 -27.16
CA ARG A 314 -20.86 0.80 -28.07
C ARG A 314 -19.86 -0.09 -27.33
N ASN A 315 -19.22 0.40 -26.27
CA ASN A 315 -18.24 -0.38 -25.51
C ASN A 315 -18.92 -1.53 -24.78
N VAL A 316 -20.01 -1.24 -24.08
CA VAL A 316 -20.82 -2.23 -23.34
C VAL A 316 -21.38 -3.30 -24.29
N TRP A 317 -21.94 -2.87 -25.42
CA TRP A 317 -22.52 -3.79 -26.41
C TRP A 317 -21.45 -4.67 -27.05
N MET A 318 -20.29 -4.10 -27.41
CA MET A 318 -19.17 -4.88 -27.94
C MET A 318 -18.62 -5.87 -26.90
N ALA A 319 -18.59 -5.49 -25.62
CA ALA A 319 -18.18 -6.38 -24.54
C ALA A 319 -19.16 -7.54 -24.36
N LYS A 320 -20.47 -7.25 -24.32
CA LYS A 320 -21.53 -8.26 -24.25
C LYS A 320 -21.48 -9.22 -25.44
N LEU A 321 -21.39 -8.68 -26.65
CA LEU A 321 -21.29 -9.45 -27.89
C LEU A 321 -20.07 -10.37 -27.88
N ARG A 322 -18.90 -9.87 -27.48
CA ARG A 322 -17.69 -10.67 -27.36
C ARG A 322 -17.84 -11.79 -26.33
N ARG A 323 -18.45 -11.51 -25.17
CA ARG A 323 -18.63 -12.47 -24.08
C ARG A 323 -19.59 -13.60 -24.47
N GLU A 324 -20.73 -13.26 -25.06
CA GLU A 324 -21.81 -14.22 -25.37
C GLU A 324 -21.52 -15.03 -26.64
N TYR A 325 -20.92 -14.41 -27.67
CA TYR A 325 -20.82 -15.04 -28.99
C TYR A 325 -19.41 -15.45 -29.39
N PHE A 326 -18.36 -14.78 -28.90
CA PHE A 326 -16.98 -15.04 -29.36
C PHE A 326 -16.18 -15.97 -28.43
N HIS A 327 -16.79 -16.46 -27.35
CA HIS A 327 -16.17 -17.45 -26.46
C HIS A 327 -16.52 -18.90 -26.86
N SER A 328 -17.59 -19.10 -27.64
CA SER A 328 -18.00 -20.40 -28.16
C SER A 328 -17.77 -20.44 -29.68
N PRO A 329 -17.02 -21.42 -30.22
CA PRO A 329 -16.83 -21.57 -31.65
C PRO A 329 -18.16 -21.65 -32.41
N TRP A 330 -19.16 -22.32 -31.83
CA TRP A 330 -20.50 -22.46 -32.41
C TRP A 330 -21.29 -21.16 -32.43
N ALA A 331 -21.21 -20.36 -31.36
CA ALA A 331 -21.87 -19.07 -31.33
C ALA A 331 -21.23 -18.09 -32.32
N PHE A 332 -19.90 -18.15 -32.48
CA PHE A 332 -19.18 -17.38 -33.50
C PHE A 332 -19.58 -17.78 -34.92
N LEU A 333 -19.61 -19.10 -35.22
CA LEU A 333 -20.06 -19.61 -36.51
C LEU A 333 -21.51 -19.22 -36.82
N SER A 334 -22.38 -19.22 -35.80
CA SER A 334 -23.78 -18.78 -35.94
C SER A 334 -23.88 -17.30 -36.29
N VAL A 335 -23.07 -16.44 -35.67
CA VAL A 335 -22.98 -15.01 -36.02
C VAL A 335 -22.44 -14.83 -37.44
N LEU A 336 -21.42 -15.59 -37.84
CA LEU A 336 -20.86 -15.53 -39.19
C LEU A 336 -21.90 -15.94 -40.26
N ALA A 337 -22.62 -17.05 -40.03
CA ALA A 337 -23.69 -17.49 -40.90
C ALA A 337 -24.79 -16.43 -41.03
N ALA A 338 -25.21 -15.82 -39.91
CA ALA A 338 -26.19 -14.74 -39.93
C ALA A 338 -25.73 -13.52 -40.74
N ILE A 339 -24.44 -13.13 -40.63
CA ILE A 339 -23.87 -12.03 -41.43
C ILE A 339 -23.88 -12.38 -42.92
N VAL A 340 -23.47 -13.59 -43.30
CA VAL A 340 -23.48 -14.04 -44.70
C VAL A 340 -24.91 -14.04 -45.25
N LEU A 341 -25.89 -14.56 -44.51
CA LEU A 341 -27.30 -14.55 -44.91
C LEU A 341 -27.85 -13.13 -45.08
N LEU A 342 -27.49 -12.20 -44.19
CA LEU A 342 -27.88 -10.79 -44.32
C LEU A 342 -27.30 -10.13 -45.57
N LEU A 343 -26.02 -10.39 -45.88
CA LEU A 343 -25.38 -9.86 -47.08
C LEU A 343 -26.01 -10.43 -48.36
N LEU A 344 -26.33 -11.72 -48.38
CA LEU A 344 -27.04 -12.36 -49.49
C LEU A 344 -28.44 -11.77 -49.67
N ALA A 345 -29.20 -11.58 -48.58
CA ALA A 345 -30.52 -10.97 -48.63
C ALA A 345 -30.47 -9.51 -49.11
N ALA A 346 -29.47 -8.74 -48.66
CA ALA A 346 -29.25 -7.36 -49.14
C ALA A 346 -28.92 -7.34 -50.63
N ALA A 347 -28.02 -8.21 -51.10
CA ALA A 347 -27.69 -8.33 -52.51
C ALA A 347 -28.92 -8.72 -53.36
N GLN A 348 -29.70 -9.72 -52.90
CA GLN A 348 -30.94 -10.12 -53.55
C GLN A 348 -31.94 -8.97 -53.64
N THR A 349 -32.09 -8.18 -52.57
CA THR A 349 -32.97 -7.01 -52.54
C THR A 349 -32.51 -5.95 -53.55
N VAL A 350 -31.19 -5.68 -53.63
CA VAL A 350 -30.61 -4.74 -54.62
C VAL A 350 -30.87 -5.23 -56.05
N PHE A 351 -30.61 -6.51 -56.35
CA PHE A 351 -30.89 -7.07 -57.67
C PHE A 351 -32.37 -7.00 -58.03
N THR A 352 -33.26 -7.25 -57.05
CA THR A 352 -34.71 -7.14 -57.24
C THR A 352 -35.10 -5.71 -57.58
N ILE A 353 -34.64 -4.72 -56.81
CA ILE A 353 -34.92 -3.29 -57.10
C ILE A 353 -34.40 -2.90 -58.48
N LEU A 354 -33.16 -3.26 -58.82
CA LEU A 354 -32.56 -2.95 -60.13
C LEU A 354 -33.32 -3.60 -61.30
N SER A 355 -33.94 -4.77 -61.08
CA SER A 355 -34.77 -5.43 -62.09
C SER A 355 -36.11 -4.73 -62.33
N TYR A 356 -36.61 -3.95 -61.36
CA TYR A 356 -37.84 -3.17 -61.48
C TYR A 356 -37.62 -1.74 -62.02
N THR A 357 -36.39 -1.22 -61.96
CA THR A 357 -36.03 0.12 -62.47
C THR A 357 -35.54 0.12 -63.92
N LYS A 358 -35.82 -0.95 -64.68
CA LYS A 358 -35.42 -1.11 -66.07
C LYS A 358 -36.60 -0.95 -67.02
#